data_AF-E1VP63-F1
#
_entry.id   AF-E1VP63-F1
#
_cell.length_a   1.000
_cell.length_b   1.000
_cell.length_c   1.000
_cell.angle_alpha   90.00
_cell.angle_beta   90.00
_cell.angle_gamma   90.00
#
_symmetry.space_group_name_H-M   'P 1'
#
loop_
_entity.id
_entity.type
_entity.pdbx_description
1 polymer ?
#
loop_
_entity_poly.entity_id
_entity_poly.type
_entity_poly.pdbx_seq_one_letter_code
_entity_poly.pdbx_strand_id
1 'polypeptide(L)'
;MKECVKMRLGLIVNPYAGIGGPAALKGSDGADTVALALERGVEPRAQERVRQTLEGLLPWREQIVIHTWAGLMGQAVAESLGFRVEVHGRARAEQSSAADTEAAAKALAAVPVDLLLFAGGDGTARNLVNAIGTSVPALGVPAGVKIHSGVYAVNPQGASEIVQRLLRGEGIALADTEVRDIDENAFREGRVVARHYGELRVPAEGRYLQNVKCGNTTPEPLQLADIAADVIERLEDDTLYIVGPGTTTRALMEELNQPFTLLGVDLLEGDTCIGNDLTEAQLFEQVQGRKFKIIVTAIGGQGHILGRGNQQISPRILREAGRENLWVIATRAKLEALEGRPLQLDTGDAALDRALSGYIRVVVGYQEYWLYPVGEPNV
;
A
#
# COMPACT_ATOMS: atom_id res chain seq x y z
N MET A 1 26.01 -12.66 1.40
CA MET A 1 24.98 -12.59 0.35
C MET A 1 24.16 -11.35 0.65
N LYS A 2 24.10 -10.39 -0.27
CA LYS A 2 23.36 -9.14 -0.06
C LYS A 2 21.86 -9.42 -0.13
N GLU A 3 21.07 -8.79 0.75
CA GLU A 3 19.64 -9.03 0.86
C GLU A 3 18.89 -8.14 -0.15
N CYS A 4 18.38 -8.78 -1.19
CA CYS A 4 17.50 -8.24 -2.24
C CYS A 4 16.25 -7.57 -1.64
N VAL A 5 15.61 -6.59 -2.34
CA VAL A 5 14.29 -6.08 -1.90
C VAL A 5 13.32 -7.25 -1.83
N LYS A 6 12.79 -7.53 -0.63
CA LYS A 6 11.73 -8.51 -0.43
C LYS A 6 10.41 -7.78 -0.24
N MET A 7 9.44 -8.09 -1.09
CA MET A 7 8.05 -7.69 -0.89
C MET A 7 7.48 -8.41 0.33
N ARG A 8 6.96 -7.64 1.28
CA ARG A 8 6.19 -8.13 2.44
C ARG A 8 4.73 -8.13 2.05
N LEU A 9 4.26 -9.25 1.51
CA LEU A 9 2.89 -9.40 1.04
C LEU A 9 2.00 -9.86 2.20
N GLY A 10 1.06 -9.03 2.64
CA GLY A 10 0.01 -9.47 3.54
C GLY A 10 -0.99 -10.36 2.80
N LEU A 11 -1.42 -11.49 3.38
CA LEU A 11 -2.42 -12.38 2.81
C LEU A 11 -3.53 -12.67 3.82
N ILE A 12 -4.77 -12.38 3.44
CA ILE A 12 -5.96 -12.74 4.21
C ILE A 12 -6.95 -13.49 3.31
N VAL A 13 -7.31 -14.71 3.69
CA VAL A 13 -8.32 -15.49 2.99
C VAL A 13 -9.54 -15.64 3.89
N ASN A 14 -10.71 -15.20 3.43
CA ASN A 14 -11.97 -15.65 4.01
C ASN A 14 -12.29 -17.03 3.42
N PRO A 15 -12.10 -18.13 4.18
CA PRO A 15 -12.18 -19.48 3.63
C PRO A 15 -13.57 -19.83 3.07
N TYR A 16 -14.61 -19.16 3.56
CA TYR A 16 -16.01 -19.45 3.25
C TYR A 16 -16.61 -18.47 2.23
N ALA A 17 -15.80 -17.56 1.69
CA ALA A 17 -16.28 -16.61 0.69
C ALA A 17 -16.81 -17.32 -0.56
N GLY A 18 -18.01 -16.90 -1.00
CA GLY A 18 -18.64 -17.37 -2.23
C GLY A 18 -19.34 -18.73 -2.11
N ILE A 19 -19.34 -19.38 -0.94
CA ILE A 19 -19.99 -20.69 -0.74
C ILE A 19 -21.50 -20.65 -0.99
N GLY A 20 -22.13 -19.50 -0.78
CA GLY A 20 -23.57 -19.35 -0.95
C GLY A 20 -24.06 -19.43 -2.40
N GLY A 21 -23.25 -19.04 -3.38
CA GLY A 21 -23.70 -18.99 -4.78
C GLY A 21 -24.08 -20.37 -5.32
N PRO A 22 -23.16 -21.36 -5.31
CA PRO A 22 -23.48 -22.72 -5.74
C PRO A 22 -24.58 -23.38 -4.88
N ALA A 23 -24.74 -22.95 -3.62
CA ALA A 23 -25.80 -23.41 -2.73
C ALA A 23 -27.17 -22.76 -3.01
N ALA A 24 -27.27 -21.87 -4.00
CA ALA A 24 -28.44 -21.02 -4.27
C ALA A 24 -28.87 -20.15 -3.06
N LEU A 25 -27.92 -19.86 -2.17
CA LEU A 25 -28.08 -18.94 -1.05
C LEU A 25 -27.70 -17.53 -1.52
N LYS A 26 -28.48 -16.52 -1.16
CA LYS A 26 -28.33 -15.14 -1.65
C LYS A 26 -27.05 -14.43 -1.14
N GLY A 27 -26.10 -15.14 -0.53
CA GLY A 27 -24.86 -14.62 0.05
C GLY A 27 -24.12 -15.72 0.82
N SER A 28 -22.97 -15.40 1.41
CA SER A 28 -22.22 -16.32 2.29
C SER A 28 -22.15 -15.79 3.72
N ASP A 29 -22.98 -14.80 4.03
CA ASP A 29 -22.95 -14.06 5.29
C ASP A 29 -23.75 -14.81 6.36
N GLY A 30 -23.14 -14.92 7.55
CA GLY A 30 -23.70 -15.65 8.70
C GLY A 30 -23.26 -17.11 8.77
N ALA A 31 -23.04 -17.58 10.00
CA ALA A 31 -22.59 -18.95 10.27
C ALA A 31 -23.60 -20.00 9.76
N ASP A 32 -24.90 -19.73 9.88
CA ASP A 32 -25.98 -20.62 9.44
C ASP A 32 -25.97 -20.84 7.92
N THR A 33 -25.70 -19.78 7.14
CA THR A 33 -25.61 -19.85 5.67
C THR A 33 -24.44 -20.72 5.24
N VAL A 34 -23.29 -20.58 5.92
CA VAL A 34 -22.10 -21.38 5.65
C VAL A 34 -22.34 -22.85 6.02
N ALA A 35 -22.92 -23.11 7.20
CA ALA A 35 -23.26 -24.46 7.64
C ALA A 35 -24.20 -25.15 6.63
N LEU A 36 -25.27 -24.47 6.22
CA LEU A 36 -26.23 -25.01 5.26
C LEU A 36 -25.60 -25.28 3.88
N ALA A 37 -24.68 -24.44 3.42
CA ALA A 37 -23.98 -24.66 2.15
C ALA A 37 -23.03 -25.86 2.22
N LEU A 38 -22.32 -26.04 3.34
CA LEU A 38 -21.46 -27.19 3.59
C LEU A 38 -22.28 -28.49 3.69
N GLU A 39 -23.42 -28.47 4.39
CA GLU A 39 -24.37 -29.60 4.44
C GLU A 39 -24.88 -29.99 3.05
N ARG A 40 -25.05 -29.01 2.14
CA ARG A 40 -25.40 -29.23 0.73
C ARG A 40 -24.22 -29.72 -0.13
N GLY A 41 -23.05 -29.98 0.47
CA GLY A 41 -21.86 -30.47 -0.21
C GLY A 41 -21.17 -29.42 -1.09
N VAL A 42 -21.41 -28.13 -0.84
CA VAL A 42 -20.75 -27.06 -1.60
C VAL A 42 -19.34 -26.83 -1.07
N GLU A 43 -18.35 -26.99 -1.95
CA GLU A 43 -16.96 -26.73 -1.63
C GLU A 43 -16.62 -25.24 -1.74
N PRO A 44 -15.97 -24.64 -0.71
CA PRO A 44 -15.50 -23.27 -0.79
C PRO A 44 -14.41 -23.07 -1.85
N ARG A 45 -14.53 -22.01 -2.64
CA ARG A 45 -13.60 -21.73 -3.77
C ARG A 45 -12.49 -20.73 -3.45
N ALA A 46 -12.51 -20.12 -2.26
CA ALA A 46 -11.56 -19.07 -1.90
C ALA A 46 -10.10 -19.56 -1.95
N GLN A 47 -9.83 -20.77 -1.46
CA GLN A 47 -8.48 -21.37 -1.48
C GLN A 47 -7.95 -21.52 -2.91
N GLU A 48 -8.77 -22.04 -3.81
CA GLU A 48 -8.37 -22.28 -5.20
C GLU A 48 -8.11 -20.96 -5.95
N ARG A 49 -8.93 -19.94 -5.71
CA ARG A 49 -8.69 -18.62 -6.32
C ARG A 49 -7.41 -17.97 -5.82
N VAL A 50 -7.09 -18.10 -4.53
CA VAL A 50 -5.82 -17.62 -3.98
C VAL A 50 -4.65 -18.43 -4.54
N ARG A 51 -4.79 -19.76 -4.65
CA ARG A 51 -3.79 -20.63 -5.27
C ARG A 51 -3.45 -20.15 -6.69
N GLN A 52 -4.46 -19.89 -7.52
CA GLN A 52 -4.26 -19.38 -8.88
C GLN A 52 -3.52 -18.03 -8.91
N THR A 53 -3.82 -17.13 -7.97
CA THR A 53 -3.09 -15.85 -7.86
C THR A 53 -1.63 -16.07 -7.48
N LEU A 54 -1.36 -16.89 -6.46
CA LEU A 54 -0.02 -17.16 -5.95
C LEU A 54 0.83 -18.02 -6.91
N GLU A 55 0.22 -18.91 -7.69
CA GLU A 55 0.91 -19.69 -8.73
C GLU A 55 1.57 -18.79 -9.78
N GLY A 56 0.90 -17.70 -10.17
CA GLY A 56 1.49 -16.69 -11.06
C GLY A 56 2.67 -15.92 -10.43
N LEU A 57 2.84 -15.99 -9.10
CA LEU A 57 3.94 -15.35 -8.37
C LEU A 57 5.11 -16.30 -8.07
N LEU A 58 5.01 -17.59 -8.44
CA LEU A 58 6.08 -18.56 -8.24
C LEU A 58 7.45 -18.14 -8.82
N PRO A 59 7.55 -17.48 -9.99
CA PRO A 59 8.84 -16.98 -10.49
C PRO A 59 9.52 -15.97 -9.56
N TRP A 60 8.75 -15.33 -8.67
CA TRP A 60 9.20 -14.29 -7.74
C TRP A 60 9.22 -14.76 -6.29
N ARG A 61 9.04 -16.05 -6.03
CA ARG A 61 8.83 -16.61 -4.69
C ARG A 61 9.90 -16.22 -3.68
N GLU A 62 11.17 -16.20 -4.07
CA GLU A 62 12.29 -15.84 -3.19
C GLU A 62 12.35 -14.34 -2.85
N GLN A 63 11.61 -13.51 -3.60
CA GLN A 63 11.48 -12.06 -3.38
C GLN A 63 10.22 -11.71 -2.56
N ILE A 64 9.42 -12.70 -2.15
CA ILE A 64 8.17 -12.48 -1.41
C ILE A 64 8.25 -13.16 -0.04
N VAL A 65 7.92 -12.40 1.01
CA VAL A 65 7.60 -12.95 2.33
C VAL A 65 6.12 -12.73 2.57
N ILE A 66 5.35 -13.80 2.77
CA ILE A 66 3.92 -13.73 3.00
C ILE A 66 3.64 -13.61 4.50
N HIS A 67 3.03 -12.51 4.91
CA HIS A 67 2.54 -12.30 6.27
C HIS A 67 1.05 -12.66 6.30
N THR A 68 0.66 -13.63 7.12
CA THR A 68 -0.71 -14.16 7.06
C THR A 68 -1.24 -14.65 8.41
N TRP A 69 -2.43 -15.22 8.38
CA TRP A 69 -3.14 -15.81 9.50
C TRP A 69 -3.19 -17.33 9.35
N ALA A 70 -3.23 -18.04 10.49
CA ALA A 70 -3.04 -19.48 10.51
C ALA A 70 -4.11 -20.27 9.73
N GLY A 71 -3.71 -21.47 9.28
CA GLY A 71 -4.59 -22.43 8.63
C GLY A 71 -5.15 -21.92 7.29
N LEU A 72 -6.46 -22.09 7.10
CA LEU A 72 -7.13 -21.73 5.85
C LEU A 72 -7.24 -20.21 5.62
N MET A 73 -6.88 -19.37 6.60
CA MET A 73 -6.91 -17.91 6.41
C MET A 73 -5.69 -17.36 5.64
N GLY A 74 -4.83 -18.24 5.12
CA GLY A 74 -3.81 -17.93 4.11
C GLY A 74 -2.54 -18.75 4.26
N GLN A 75 -2.21 -19.19 5.48
CA GLN A 75 -1.04 -20.03 5.75
C GLN A 75 -1.00 -21.28 4.86
N ALA A 76 -2.06 -22.08 4.88
CA ALA A 76 -2.06 -23.41 4.24
C ALA A 76 -1.80 -23.33 2.73
N VAL A 77 -2.44 -22.38 2.02
CA VAL A 77 -2.25 -22.22 0.58
C VAL A 77 -0.85 -21.70 0.25
N ALA A 78 -0.36 -20.70 0.99
CA ALA A 78 0.96 -20.12 0.78
C ALA A 78 2.10 -21.13 1.02
N GLU A 79 2.03 -21.88 2.12
CA GLU A 79 3.01 -22.94 2.44
C GLU A 79 2.96 -24.07 1.41
N SER A 80 1.77 -24.45 0.93
CA SER A 80 1.63 -25.51 -0.09
C SER A 80 2.32 -25.19 -1.42
N LEU A 81 2.53 -23.90 -1.70
CA LEU A 81 3.24 -23.40 -2.89
C LEU A 81 4.71 -23.08 -2.61
N GLY A 82 5.18 -23.31 -1.38
CA GLY A 82 6.57 -23.15 -0.97
C GLY A 82 7.00 -21.70 -0.73
N PHE A 83 6.06 -20.75 -0.54
CA PHE A 83 6.41 -19.40 -0.13
C PHE A 83 6.95 -19.39 1.30
N ARG A 84 7.82 -18.42 1.61
CA ARG A 84 8.16 -18.11 3.00
C ARG A 84 6.95 -17.45 3.66
N VAL A 85 6.51 -18.00 4.79
CA VAL A 85 5.31 -17.55 5.51
C VAL A 85 5.66 -17.13 6.93
N GLU A 86 5.12 -15.99 7.36
CA GLU A 86 5.15 -15.51 8.74
C GLU A 86 3.71 -15.40 9.24
N VAL A 87 3.38 -16.16 10.29
CA VAL A 87 2.00 -16.27 10.82
C VAL A 87 1.84 -15.36 12.03
N HIS A 88 0.88 -14.43 11.97
CA HIS A 88 0.67 -13.38 12.98
C HIS A 88 -0.49 -13.65 13.95
N GLY A 89 -1.17 -14.78 13.78
CA GLY A 89 -2.24 -15.22 14.67
C GLY A 89 -3.08 -16.35 14.07
N ARG A 90 -4.19 -16.67 14.73
CA ARG A 90 -5.10 -17.76 14.34
C ARG A 90 -6.55 -17.43 14.63
N ALA A 91 -7.47 -18.08 13.91
CA ALA A 91 -8.90 -17.94 14.17
C ALA A 91 -9.25 -18.42 15.59
N ARG A 92 -10.28 -17.82 16.19
CA ARG A 92 -10.74 -18.17 17.54
C ARG A 92 -11.42 -19.54 17.61
N ALA A 93 -11.99 -19.99 16.50
CA ALA A 93 -12.67 -21.27 16.35
C ALA A 93 -12.17 -21.98 15.08
N GLU A 94 -12.59 -23.22 14.90
CA GLU A 94 -12.28 -24.01 13.69
C GLU A 94 -12.83 -23.32 12.43
N GLN A 95 -14.05 -22.82 12.51
CA GLN A 95 -14.64 -21.95 11.48
C GLN A 95 -14.32 -20.49 11.77
N SER A 96 -13.55 -19.86 10.88
CA SER A 96 -13.23 -18.43 10.96
C SER A 96 -14.45 -17.54 10.73
N SER A 97 -14.47 -16.39 11.38
CA SER A 97 -15.54 -15.39 11.33
C SER A 97 -15.06 -14.06 10.72
N ALA A 98 -16.01 -13.13 10.53
CA ALA A 98 -15.70 -11.75 10.14
C ALA A 98 -14.75 -11.07 11.14
N ALA A 99 -14.94 -11.32 12.45
CA ALA A 99 -14.06 -10.78 13.49
C ALA A 99 -12.62 -11.31 13.38
N ASP A 100 -12.43 -12.55 12.92
CA ASP A 100 -11.09 -13.09 12.65
C ASP A 100 -10.45 -12.42 11.43
N THR A 101 -11.23 -12.06 10.41
CA THR A 101 -10.76 -11.27 9.26
C THR A 101 -10.31 -9.88 9.69
N GLU A 102 -11.11 -9.19 10.51
CA GLU A 102 -10.75 -7.86 11.04
C GLU A 102 -9.51 -7.91 11.93
N ALA A 103 -9.40 -8.94 12.78
CA ALA A 103 -8.23 -9.14 13.64
C ALA A 103 -6.96 -9.40 12.81
N ALA A 104 -7.05 -10.24 11.78
CA ALA A 104 -5.95 -10.49 10.85
C ALA A 104 -5.53 -9.19 10.14
N ALA A 105 -6.50 -8.42 9.64
CA ALA A 105 -6.22 -7.15 8.95
C ALA A 105 -5.52 -6.12 9.84
N LYS A 106 -6.00 -5.93 11.07
CA LYS A 106 -5.35 -5.03 12.05
C LYS A 106 -3.94 -5.48 12.39
N ALA A 107 -3.74 -6.78 12.63
CA ALA A 107 -2.43 -7.33 12.95
C ALA A 107 -1.45 -7.18 11.77
N LEU A 108 -1.91 -7.45 10.55
CA LEU A 108 -1.09 -7.31 9.35
C LEU A 108 -0.77 -5.85 9.02
N ALA A 109 -1.68 -4.90 9.28
CA ALA A 109 -1.39 -3.49 9.11
C ALA A 109 -0.43 -2.92 10.18
N ALA A 110 -0.33 -3.58 11.34
CA ALA A 110 0.62 -3.21 12.39
C ALA A 110 2.06 -3.73 12.14
N VAL A 111 2.24 -4.59 11.14
CA VAL A 111 3.57 -4.99 10.63
C VAL A 111 3.81 -4.30 9.28
N PRO A 112 5.06 -4.15 8.81
CA PRO A 112 5.35 -3.38 7.60
C PRO A 112 5.03 -4.17 6.32
N VAL A 113 3.76 -4.51 6.09
CA VAL A 113 3.31 -5.08 4.80
C VAL A 113 3.31 -3.99 3.73
N ASP A 114 3.76 -4.36 2.54
CA ASP A 114 3.85 -3.47 1.37
C ASP A 114 2.52 -3.41 0.60
N LEU A 115 1.79 -4.52 0.61
CA LEU A 115 0.49 -4.70 -0.02
C LEU A 115 -0.28 -5.79 0.72
N LEU A 116 -1.58 -5.59 0.97
CA LEU A 116 -2.47 -6.59 1.54
C LEU A 116 -3.33 -7.24 0.45
N LEU A 117 -3.01 -8.48 0.09
CA LEU A 117 -3.85 -9.30 -0.76
C LEU A 117 -4.95 -9.95 0.09
N PHE A 118 -6.22 -9.74 -0.26
CA PHE A 118 -7.33 -10.36 0.46
C PHE A 118 -8.27 -11.10 -0.49
N ALA A 119 -8.73 -12.29 -0.10
CA ALA A 119 -9.66 -13.10 -0.89
C ALA A 119 -11.03 -13.17 -0.21
N GLY A 120 -12.04 -12.67 -0.91
CA GLY A 120 -13.38 -12.54 -0.34
C GLY A 120 -14.44 -12.04 -1.32
N GLY A 121 -15.61 -11.71 -0.78
CA GLY A 121 -16.64 -10.89 -1.44
C GLY A 121 -16.83 -9.56 -0.71
N ASP A 122 -17.81 -8.75 -1.11
CA ASP A 122 -18.00 -7.39 -0.56
C ASP A 122 -18.06 -7.36 0.99
N GLY A 123 -18.65 -8.38 1.65
CA GLY A 123 -18.62 -8.52 3.11
C GLY A 123 -17.20 -8.60 3.70
N THR A 124 -16.26 -9.25 3.02
CA THR A 124 -14.84 -9.27 3.41
C THR A 124 -14.19 -7.92 3.20
N ALA A 125 -14.50 -7.22 2.10
CA ALA A 125 -14.01 -5.86 1.87
C ALA A 125 -14.49 -4.88 2.97
N ARG A 126 -15.73 -5.00 3.45
CA ARG A 126 -16.24 -4.25 4.62
C ARG A 126 -15.41 -4.49 5.88
N ASN A 127 -15.05 -5.74 6.15
CA ASN A 127 -14.18 -6.09 7.28
C ASN A 127 -12.81 -5.41 7.15
N LEU A 128 -12.25 -5.32 5.93
CA LEU A 128 -11.01 -4.56 5.69
C LEU A 128 -11.21 -3.06 5.94
N VAL A 129 -12.31 -2.46 5.48
CA VAL A 129 -12.60 -1.04 5.75
C VAL A 129 -12.64 -0.77 7.25
N ASN A 130 -13.37 -1.60 8.01
CA ASN A 130 -13.47 -1.49 9.48
C ASN A 130 -12.11 -1.62 10.18
N ALA A 131 -11.22 -2.43 9.61
CA ALA A 131 -9.95 -2.78 10.22
C ALA A 131 -8.84 -1.78 9.91
N ILE A 132 -8.73 -1.34 8.66
CA ILE A 132 -7.55 -0.65 8.14
C ILE A 132 -7.86 0.61 7.32
N GLY A 133 -9.09 0.80 6.83
CA GLY A 133 -9.44 1.90 5.92
C GLY A 133 -8.43 2.03 4.76
N THR A 134 -7.84 3.22 4.62
CA THR A 134 -6.84 3.54 3.57
C THR A 134 -5.38 3.51 4.06
N SER A 135 -5.12 2.98 5.28
CA SER A 135 -3.79 2.99 5.90
C SER A 135 -2.76 2.13 5.16
N VAL A 136 -3.19 1.01 4.59
CA VAL A 136 -2.35 0.06 3.86
C VAL A 136 -2.99 -0.21 2.50
N PRO A 137 -2.23 -0.21 1.38
CA PRO A 137 -2.75 -0.64 0.10
C PRO A 137 -3.28 -2.08 0.17
N ALA A 138 -4.50 -2.30 -0.32
CA ALA A 138 -5.17 -3.59 -0.34
C ALA A 138 -5.61 -3.95 -1.77
N LEU A 139 -5.50 -5.23 -2.13
CA LEU A 139 -5.93 -5.75 -3.42
C LEU A 139 -6.83 -6.96 -3.22
N GLY A 140 -8.05 -6.89 -3.73
CA GLY A 140 -9.01 -7.99 -3.63
C GLY A 140 -8.79 -9.06 -4.70
N VAL A 141 -8.59 -10.31 -4.28
CA VAL A 141 -8.79 -11.50 -5.12
C VAL A 141 -10.27 -11.85 -5.07
N PRO A 142 -10.99 -11.76 -6.21
CA PRO A 142 -12.43 -11.98 -6.18
C PRO A 142 -12.70 -13.42 -5.78
N ALA A 143 -13.34 -13.69 -4.64
CA ALA A 143 -13.77 -15.03 -4.18
C ALA A 143 -15.29 -15.11 -3.92
N GLY A 144 -15.96 -13.96 -3.81
CA GLY A 144 -17.40 -13.86 -3.69
C GLY A 144 -18.17 -14.16 -4.98
N VAL A 145 -19.48 -14.25 -4.81
CA VAL A 145 -20.47 -14.51 -5.88
C VAL A 145 -21.14 -13.23 -6.40
N LYS A 146 -20.99 -12.12 -5.66
CA LYS A 146 -21.50 -10.77 -5.98
C LYS A 146 -20.47 -9.77 -5.50
N ILE A 147 -19.69 -9.26 -6.44
CA ILE A 147 -18.61 -8.33 -6.16
C ILE A 147 -18.94 -7.05 -6.92
N HIS A 148 -19.22 -5.99 -6.17
CA HIS A 148 -19.59 -4.68 -6.71
C HIS A 148 -18.61 -3.59 -6.29
N SER A 149 -17.79 -3.86 -5.28
CA SER A 149 -16.75 -2.93 -4.82
C SER A 149 -15.62 -2.84 -5.85
N GLY A 150 -15.09 -1.63 -6.05
CA GLY A 150 -14.00 -1.39 -7.01
C GLY A 150 -12.62 -1.87 -6.55
N VAL A 151 -12.55 -2.50 -5.37
CA VAL A 151 -11.30 -2.90 -4.70
C VAL A 151 -10.75 -4.26 -5.14
N TYR A 152 -11.44 -4.93 -6.08
CA TYR A 152 -11.08 -6.26 -6.56
C TYR A 152 -10.42 -6.19 -7.93
N ALA A 153 -9.43 -7.06 -8.14
CA ALA A 153 -8.99 -7.39 -9.49
C ALA A 153 -10.13 -8.08 -10.27
N VAL A 154 -10.06 -7.99 -11.61
CA VAL A 154 -11.05 -8.61 -12.51
C VAL A 154 -11.14 -10.14 -12.29
N ASN A 155 -10.02 -10.79 -12.00
CA ASN A 155 -9.91 -12.22 -11.71
C ASN A 155 -8.60 -12.52 -10.95
N PRO A 156 -8.37 -13.77 -10.48
CA PRO A 156 -7.14 -14.16 -9.80
C PRO A 156 -5.84 -13.86 -10.57
N GLN A 157 -5.87 -14.00 -11.90
CA GLN A 157 -4.71 -13.73 -12.77
C GLN A 157 -4.41 -12.23 -12.84
N GLY A 158 -5.43 -11.37 -12.88
CA GLY A 158 -5.28 -9.92 -12.83
C GLY A 158 -4.68 -9.46 -11.51
N ALA A 159 -5.09 -10.06 -10.38
CA ALA A 159 -4.45 -9.80 -9.09
C ALA A 159 -2.96 -10.20 -9.11
N SER A 160 -2.64 -11.36 -9.71
CA SER A 160 -1.26 -11.81 -9.87
C SER A 160 -0.44 -10.84 -10.73
N GLU A 161 -0.97 -10.38 -11.87
CA GLU A 161 -0.25 -9.48 -12.76
C GLU A 161 0.07 -8.14 -12.08
N ILE A 162 -0.86 -7.56 -11.33
CA ILE A 162 -0.61 -6.31 -10.58
C ILE A 162 0.59 -6.49 -9.62
N VAL A 163 0.63 -7.61 -8.89
CA VAL A 163 1.74 -7.91 -7.96
C VAL A 163 3.05 -8.17 -8.74
N GLN A 164 2.99 -8.86 -9.87
CA GLN A 164 4.18 -9.06 -10.72
C GLN A 164 4.75 -7.75 -11.24
N ARG A 165 3.91 -6.79 -11.64
CA ARG A 165 4.37 -5.47 -12.11
C ARG A 165 5.10 -4.70 -11.01
N LEU A 166 4.58 -4.75 -9.77
CA LEU A 166 5.30 -4.20 -8.61
C LEU A 166 6.67 -4.87 -8.43
N LEU A 167 6.74 -6.20 -8.57
CA LEU A 167 8.00 -6.97 -8.44
C LEU A 167 8.99 -6.71 -9.58
N ARG A 168 8.50 -6.33 -10.77
CA ARG A 168 9.32 -5.82 -11.88
C ARG A 168 9.80 -4.37 -11.67
N GLY A 169 9.37 -3.74 -10.59
CA GLY A 169 9.71 -2.36 -10.25
C GLY A 169 8.95 -1.30 -11.04
N GLU A 170 7.82 -1.68 -11.64
CA GLU A 170 6.92 -0.72 -12.28
C GLU A 170 6.18 0.09 -11.20
N GLY A 171 6.12 1.41 -11.37
CA GLY A 171 5.29 2.25 -10.53
C GLY A 171 3.81 1.97 -10.80
N ILE A 172 3.08 1.57 -9.76
CA ILE A 172 1.64 1.30 -9.87
C ILE A 172 0.87 2.41 -9.17
N ALA A 173 -0.07 3.03 -9.88
CA ALA A 173 -0.91 4.06 -9.30
C ALA A 173 -1.74 3.50 -8.14
N LEU A 174 -1.94 4.31 -7.10
CA LEU A 174 -2.82 4.02 -5.99
C LEU A 174 -4.05 4.92 -6.11
N ALA A 175 -5.23 4.35 -5.84
CA ALA A 175 -6.47 5.09 -5.74
C ALA A 175 -7.26 4.64 -4.52
N ASP A 176 -7.88 5.59 -3.83
CA ASP A 176 -8.85 5.28 -2.79
C ASP A 176 -10.16 4.92 -3.49
N THR A 177 -10.63 3.69 -3.28
CA THR A 177 -11.71 3.09 -4.07
C THR A 177 -12.84 2.61 -3.18
N GLU A 178 -14.06 2.86 -3.65
CA GLU A 178 -15.30 2.57 -2.94
C GLU A 178 -15.49 1.05 -2.68
N VAL A 179 -15.76 0.73 -1.42
CA VAL A 179 -16.38 -0.51 -0.96
C VAL A 179 -17.87 -0.28 -0.83
N ARG A 180 -18.66 -1.15 -1.46
CA ARG A 180 -20.12 -1.05 -1.50
C ARG A 180 -20.76 -2.04 -0.55
N ASP A 181 -21.85 -1.62 0.06
CA ASP A 181 -22.77 -2.50 0.77
C ASP A 181 -24.03 -2.73 -0.06
N ILE A 182 -24.56 -3.95 -0.02
CA ILE A 182 -25.84 -4.29 -0.62
C ILE A 182 -26.85 -4.42 0.50
N ASP A 183 -27.95 -3.68 0.42
CA ASP A 183 -29.08 -3.89 1.32
C ASP A 183 -29.67 -5.30 1.10
N GLU A 184 -29.31 -6.23 1.99
CA GLU A 184 -29.70 -7.64 1.88
C GLU A 184 -31.21 -7.87 2.03
N ASN A 185 -31.92 -6.99 2.75
CA ASN A 185 -33.37 -7.07 2.88
C ASN A 185 -34.04 -6.65 1.57
N ALA A 186 -33.60 -5.53 0.99
CA ALA A 186 -34.02 -5.12 -0.35
C ALA A 186 -33.65 -6.18 -1.41
N PHE A 187 -32.48 -6.82 -1.27
CA PHE A 187 -32.04 -7.89 -2.15
C PHE A 187 -32.90 -9.16 -2.03
N ARG A 188 -33.34 -9.49 -0.81
CA ARG A 188 -34.29 -10.60 -0.59
C ARG A 188 -35.62 -10.35 -1.31
N GLU A 189 -36.04 -9.10 -1.41
CA GLU A 189 -37.21 -8.62 -2.16
C GLU A 189 -36.95 -8.41 -3.66
N GLY A 190 -35.75 -8.71 -4.17
CA GLY A 190 -35.41 -8.59 -5.59
C GLY A 190 -34.98 -7.18 -6.04
N ARG A 191 -34.72 -6.26 -5.11
CA ARG A 191 -34.21 -4.91 -5.38
C ARG A 191 -32.72 -4.83 -5.06
N VAL A 192 -31.91 -4.33 -5.99
CA VAL A 192 -30.48 -4.08 -5.77
C VAL A 192 -30.30 -2.62 -5.38
N VAL A 193 -30.05 -2.36 -4.09
CA VAL A 193 -29.68 -1.04 -3.59
C VAL A 193 -28.25 -1.15 -3.06
N ALA A 194 -27.29 -0.68 -3.85
CA ALA A 194 -25.90 -0.56 -3.43
C ALA A 194 -25.68 0.81 -2.78
N ARG A 195 -25.07 0.83 -1.59
CA ARG A 195 -24.73 2.05 -0.85
C ARG A 195 -23.23 2.10 -0.61
N HIS A 196 -22.69 3.32 -0.55
CA HIS A 196 -21.34 3.57 -0.09
C HIS A 196 -21.17 3.04 1.33
N TYR A 197 -20.12 2.25 1.58
CA TYR A 197 -19.77 1.77 2.92
C TYR A 197 -18.52 2.47 3.46
N GLY A 198 -17.50 2.58 2.63
CA GLY A 198 -16.23 3.23 2.93
C GLY A 198 -15.22 2.98 1.81
N GLU A 199 -13.94 3.19 2.07
CA GLU A 199 -12.90 3.14 1.04
C GLU A 199 -11.69 2.32 1.48
N LEU A 200 -11.07 1.65 0.50
CA LEU A 200 -9.75 1.05 0.63
C LEU A 200 -8.82 1.68 -0.40
N ARG A 201 -7.55 1.85 -0.02
CA ARG A 201 -6.50 2.23 -0.97
C ARG A 201 -6.12 1.01 -1.79
N VAL A 202 -6.24 1.07 -3.11
CA VAL A 202 -5.93 -0.09 -3.98
C VAL A 202 -4.92 0.27 -5.06
N PRO A 203 -4.06 -0.67 -5.48
CA PRO A 203 -3.28 -0.53 -6.71
C PRO A 203 -4.25 -0.47 -7.90
N ALA A 204 -4.39 0.71 -8.48
CA ALA A 204 -5.28 0.99 -9.59
C ALA A 204 -4.50 0.91 -10.90
N GLU A 205 -4.77 -0.13 -11.69
CA GLU A 205 -4.31 -0.15 -13.07
C GLU A 205 -5.18 0.81 -13.90
N GLY A 206 -4.61 1.92 -14.36
CA GLY A 206 -5.28 2.96 -15.16
C GLY A 206 -5.81 2.51 -16.53
N ARG A 207 -5.94 1.20 -16.80
CA ARG A 207 -6.49 0.66 -18.04
C ARG A 207 -7.99 0.91 -18.23
N TYR A 208 -8.68 1.48 -17.24
CA TYR A 208 -10.12 1.80 -17.33
C TYR A 208 -10.56 3.14 -16.76
N LEU A 209 -9.63 4.06 -16.45
CA LEU A 209 -9.98 5.47 -16.24
C LEU A 209 -9.94 6.18 -17.59
N GLN A 210 -11.00 6.91 -17.90
CA GLN A 210 -11.08 7.84 -19.03
C GLN A 210 -10.07 8.98 -18.86
N ASN A 211 -8.78 8.70 -19.04
CA ASN A 211 -7.90 9.71 -19.63
C ASN A 211 -8.01 9.56 -21.14
N VAL A 212 -9.09 10.18 -21.61
CA VAL A 212 -9.41 10.47 -23.00
C VAL A 212 -8.13 11.00 -23.67
N LYS A 213 -7.54 10.19 -24.56
CA LYS A 213 -6.80 10.65 -25.76
C LYS A 213 -6.07 12.02 -25.63
N CYS A 214 -5.13 12.14 -24.70
CA CYS A 214 -4.13 13.20 -24.76
C CYS A 214 -2.75 12.56 -24.57
N GLY A 215 -2.11 12.22 -25.69
CA GLY A 215 -0.71 11.80 -25.74
C GLY A 215 0.26 12.95 -25.48
N ASN A 216 -0.02 13.80 -24.50
CA ASN A 216 0.89 14.84 -24.03
C ASN A 216 1.25 14.54 -22.58
N THR A 217 2.51 14.20 -22.34
CA THR A 217 3.13 14.21 -21.02
C THR A 217 2.84 15.58 -20.37
N THR A 218 2.27 15.59 -19.16
CA THR A 218 2.12 16.82 -18.38
C THR A 218 3.50 17.49 -18.31
N PRO A 219 3.64 18.77 -18.72
CA PRO A 219 4.89 19.49 -18.59
C PRO A 219 5.43 19.40 -17.16
N GLU A 220 6.74 19.16 -17.01
CA GLU A 220 7.36 18.96 -15.69
C GLU A 220 7.03 20.09 -14.68
N PRO A 221 7.01 21.39 -15.05
CA PRO A 221 6.62 22.44 -14.12
C PRO A 221 5.18 22.32 -13.59
N LEU A 222 4.24 21.89 -14.42
CA LEU A 222 2.85 21.67 -13.99
C LEU A 222 2.76 20.47 -13.06
N GLN A 223 3.48 19.39 -13.36
CA GLN A 223 3.55 18.23 -12.48
C GLN A 223 4.17 18.57 -11.12
N LEU A 224 5.19 19.44 -11.09
CA LEU A 224 5.80 19.90 -9.84
C LEU A 224 4.82 20.74 -9.00
N ALA A 225 4.04 21.61 -9.65
CA ALA A 225 2.99 22.38 -8.98
C ALA A 225 1.89 21.45 -8.41
N ASP A 226 1.47 20.44 -9.18
CA ASP A 226 0.50 19.44 -8.72
C ASP A 226 1.00 18.64 -7.51
N ILE A 227 2.27 18.23 -7.53
CA ILE A 227 2.93 17.57 -6.38
C ILE A 227 2.96 18.50 -5.17
N ALA A 228 3.34 19.77 -5.35
CA ALA A 228 3.39 20.74 -4.27
C ALA A 228 2.00 20.95 -3.65
N ALA A 229 0.97 21.15 -4.47
CA ALA A 229 -0.41 21.31 -4.02
C ALA A 229 -0.92 20.12 -3.18
N ASP A 230 -0.63 18.87 -3.58
CA ASP A 230 -0.99 17.68 -2.78
C ASP A 230 -0.33 17.69 -1.40
N VAL A 231 0.95 18.03 -1.35
CA VAL A 231 1.71 18.05 -0.10
C VAL A 231 1.20 19.17 0.81
N ILE A 232 0.96 20.37 0.25
CA ILE A 232 0.48 21.55 0.99
C ILE A 232 -0.89 21.29 1.61
N GLU A 233 -1.83 20.68 0.88
CA GLU A 233 -3.16 20.34 1.39
C GLU A 233 -3.11 19.38 2.59
N ARG A 234 -2.00 18.65 2.74
CA ARG A 234 -1.79 17.66 3.80
C ARG A 234 -0.90 18.16 4.94
N LEU A 235 -0.44 19.41 4.91
CA LEU A 235 0.29 19.99 6.03
C LEU A 235 -0.64 20.17 7.23
N GLU A 236 -0.11 19.93 8.41
CA GLU A 236 -0.79 20.05 9.70
C GLU A 236 -0.10 21.17 10.49
N ASP A 237 -0.87 22.14 10.98
CA ASP A 237 -0.33 23.32 11.69
C ASP A 237 0.55 22.95 12.91
N ASP A 238 0.27 21.83 13.58
CA ASP A 238 0.97 21.37 14.80
C ASP A 238 2.15 20.42 14.53
N THR A 239 2.58 20.30 13.26
CA THR A 239 3.57 19.30 12.83
C THR A 239 4.79 19.94 12.19
N LEU A 240 5.97 19.39 12.49
CA LEU A 240 7.22 19.77 11.86
C LEU A 240 7.46 18.98 10.57
N TYR A 241 8.07 19.61 9.57
CA TYR A 241 8.45 18.94 8.31
C TYR A 241 9.92 19.16 8.01
N ILE A 242 10.70 18.09 8.07
CA ILE A 242 12.09 18.07 7.57
C ILE A 242 12.01 17.99 6.05
N VAL A 243 12.48 19.02 5.35
CA VAL A 243 12.48 19.08 3.89
C VAL A 243 13.89 18.82 3.37
N GLY A 244 14.05 17.69 2.67
CA GLY A 244 15.31 17.29 2.07
C GLY A 244 15.68 18.11 0.83
N PRO A 245 16.92 18.02 0.37
CA PRO A 245 17.42 18.73 -0.81
C PRO A 245 16.77 18.21 -2.10
N GLY A 246 16.79 19.05 -3.14
CA GLY A 246 16.43 18.65 -4.49
C GLY A 246 15.47 19.60 -5.20
N THR A 247 15.35 19.43 -6.52
CA THR A 247 14.53 20.31 -7.36
C THR A 247 13.03 20.17 -7.15
N THR A 248 12.57 18.98 -6.71
CA THR A 248 11.15 18.72 -6.44
C THR A 248 10.73 19.28 -5.09
N THR A 249 11.55 19.13 -4.05
CA THR A 249 11.32 19.78 -2.75
C THR A 249 11.48 21.30 -2.83
N ARG A 250 12.39 21.81 -3.68
CA ARG A 250 12.43 23.23 -4.02
C ARG A 250 11.09 23.74 -4.55
N ALA A 251 10.47 23.04 -5.51
CA ALA A 251 9.20 23.47 -6.07
C ALA A 251 8.09 23.56 -5.01
N LEU A 252 8.09 22.63 -4.04
CA LEU A 252 7.22 22.70 -2.86
C LEU A 252 7.46 23.97 -2.03
N MET A 253 8.72 24.28 -1.72
CA MET A 253 9.07 25.47 -0.94
C MET A 253 8.76 26.78 -1.68
N GLU A 254 8.96 26.81 -3.00
CA GLU A 254 8.59 27.93 -3.87
C GLU A 254 7.06 28.17 -3.86
N GLU A 255 6.26 27.10 -3.94
CA GLU A 255 4.78 27.19 -3.87
C GLU A 255 4.30 27.69 -2.49
N LEU A 256 4.97 27.27 -1.41
CA LEU A 256 4.73 27.76 -0.04
C LEU A 256 5.21 29.20 0.19
N ASN A 257 5.90 29.82 -0.77
CA ASN A 257 6.58 31.12 -0.61
C ASN A 257 7.59 31.14 0.55
N GLN A 258 8.27 30.02 0.80
CA GLN A 258 9.24 29.85 1.89
C GLN A 258 10.69 29.84 1.36
N PRO A 259 11.68 30.25 2.17
CA PRO A 259 13.08 30.13 1.81
C PRO A 259 13.50 28.65 1.69
N PHE A 260 14.36 28.32 0.72
CA PHE A 260 14.81 26.95 0.47
C PHE A 260 16.33 26.85 0.29
N THR A 261 16.87 25.68 0.60
CA THR A 261 18.27 25.31 0.35
C THR A 261 18.34 24.11 -0.61
N LEU A 262 18.87 24.32 -1.83
CA LEU A 262 18.90 23.27 -2.86
C LEU A 262 19.68 22.00 -2.45
N LEU A 263 20.76 22.19 -1.68
CA LEU A 263 21.70 21.14 -1.26
C LEU A 263 21.73 20.97 0.28
N GLY A 264 20.76 21.57 0.96
CA GLY A 264 20.64 21.55 2.41
C GLY A 264 19.37 20.85 2.87
N VAL A 265 19.18 20.79 4.18
CA VAL A 265 17.97 20.27 4.81
C VAL A 265 17.32 21.41 5.59
N ASP A 266 16.10 21.75 5.21
CA ASP A 266 15.32 22.82 5.82
C ASP A 266 14.27 22.24 6.78
N LEU A 267 13.71 23.07 7.65
CA LEU A 267 12.68 22.70 8.63
C LEU A 267 11.49 23.66 8.55
N LEU A 268 10.30 23.10 8.37
CA LEU A 268 9.03 23.80 8.47
C LEU A 268 8.31 23.44 9.78
N GLU A 269 7.48 24.36 10.26
CA GLU A 269 6.40 24.13 11.22
C GLU A 269 5.08 24.55 10.55
N GLY A 270 4.17 23.61 10.33
CA GLY A 270 3.05 23.80 9.41
C GLY A 270 3.55 24.16 8.01
N ASP A 271 3.19 25.36 7.55
CA ASP A 271 3.56 25.92 6.24
C ASP A 271 4.74 26.91 6.30
N THR A 272 5.32 27.14 7.48
CA THR A 272 6.28 28.22 7.73
C THR A 272 7.68 27.67 7.98
N CYS A 273 8.68 28.20 7.29
CA CYS A 273 10.07 27.81 7.50
C CYS A 273 10.63 28.41 8.80
N ILE A 274 11.13 27.54 9.67
CA ILE A 274 11.71 27.91 10.97
C ILE A 274 13.23 27.66 11.03
N GLY A 275 13.81 27.07 9.99
CA GLY A 275 15.26 26.91 9.85
C GLY A 275 15.66 26.45 8.46
N ASN A 276 16.76 26.99 7.95
CA ASN A 276 17.34 26.63 6.66
C ASN A 276 18.74 26.01 6.84
N ASP A 277 19.06 25.06 5.97
CA ASP A 277 20.35 24.35 5.92
C ASP A 277 20.85 23.90 7.30
N LEU A 278 19.96 23.26 8.06
CA LEU A 278 20.25 22.88 9.43
C LEU A 278 21.22 21.71 9.47
N THR A 279 22.14 21.75 10.44
CA THR A 279 22.98 20.60 10.76
C THR A 279 22.16 19.48 11.37
N GLU A 280 22.69 18.25 11.32
CA GLU A 280 22.06 17.08 11.94
C GLU A 280 21.73 17.29 13.42
N ALA A 281 22.63 17.92 14.18
CA ALA A 281 22.45 18.16 15.60
C ALA A 281 21.32 19.17 15.87
N GLN A 282 21.25 20.24 15.07
CA GLN A 282 20.18 21.24 15.15
C GLN A 282 18.83 20.61 14.79
N LEU A 283 18.76 19.83 13.70
CA LEU A 283 17.54 19.14 13.31
C LEU A 283 17.04 18.23 14.43
N PHE A 284 17.92 17.37 14.96
CA PHE A 284 17.54 16.42 15.99
C PHE A 284 17.03 17.12 17.26
N GLU A 285 17.68 18.19 17.70
CA GLU A 285 17.23 18.99 18.85
C GLU A 285 15.83 19.58 18.63
N GLN A 286 15.54 20.05 17.41
CA GLN A 286 14.23 20.66 17.09
C GLN A 286 13.10 19.64 17.03
N VAL A 287 13.36 18.44 16.49
CA VAL A 287 12.29 17.44 16.30
C VAL A 287 12.05 16.53 17.50
N GLN A 288 13.01 16.43 18.41
CA GLN A 288 12.95 15.48 19.52
C GLN A 288 11.68 15.67 20.38
N GLY A 289 10.88 14.60 20.50
CA GLY A 289 9.66 14.61 21.31
C GLY A 289 8.49 15.40 20.70
N ARG A 290 8.62 15.85 19.45
CA ARG A 290 7.56 16.52 18.68
C ARG A 290 7.05 15.62 17.57
N LYS A 291 5.86 15.91 17.05
CA LYS A 291 5.38 15.27 15.83
C LYS A 291 6.12 15.86 14.64
N PHE A 292 6.68 15.01 13.79
CA PHE A 292 7.32 15.47 12.57
C PHE A 292 7.22 14.46 11.44
N LYS A 293 7.37 14.97 10.22
CA LYS A 293 7.43 14.19 8.99
C LYS A 293 8.67 14.58 8.18
N ILE A 294 9.06 13.71 7.27
CA ILE A 294 10.25 13.90 6.43
C ILE A 294 9.80 13.91 4.97
N ILE A 295 10.07 15.00 4.26
CA ILE A 295 9.75 15.15 2.83
C ILE A 295 11.04 15.06 2.04
N VAL A 296 11.18 14.04 1.21
CA VAL A 296 12.38 13.82 0.37
C VAL A 296 12.00 13.55 -1.08
N THR A 297 12.94 13.82 -1.98
CA THR A 297 12.83 13.47 -3.40
C THR A 297 13.98 12.57 -3.81
N ALA A 298 13.77 11.79 -4.88
CA ALA A 298 14.85 11.03 -5.50
C ALA A 298 15.88 11.96 -6.18
N ILE A 299 17.16 11.64 -5.97
CA ILE A 299 18.27 12.22 -6.75
C ILE A 299 18.20 11.67 -8.17
N GLY A 300 18.17 12.56 -9.17
CA GLY A 300 17.97 12.23 -10.59
C GLY A 300 18.94 11.15 -11.10
N GLY A 301 18.41 10.14 -11.79
CA GLY A 301 19.16 9.02 -12.39
C GLY A 301 19.72 7.98 -11.42
N GLN A 302 19.94 8.35 -10.16
CA GLN A 302 20.50 7.48 -9.12
C GLN A 302 19.45 6.87 -8.20
N GLY A 303 18.29 7.52 -8.04
CA GLY A 303 17.18 7.00 -7.23
C GLY A 303 17.37 7.09 -5.72
N HIS A 304 18.46 7.69 -5.22
CA HIS A 304 18.67 7.82 -3.77
C HIS A 304 17.69 8.82 -3.17
N ILE A 305 17.05 8.43 -2.08
CA ILE A 305 16.15 9.30 -1.30
C ILE A 305 16.70 9.63 0.09
N LEU A 306 17.61 8.81 0.61
CA LEU A 306 18.24 8.98 1.93
C LEU A 306 19.72 8.63 1.88
N GLY A 307 20.53 9.36 2.64
CA GLY A 307 21.95 9.08 2.85
C GLY A 307 22.92 9.83 1.93
N ARG A 308 22.51 10.13 0.70
CA ARG A 308 23.35 10.89 -0.25
C ARG A 308 22.86 12.32 -0.39
N GLY A 309 23.68 13.27 0.04
CA GLY A 309 23.38 14.70 -0.06
C GLY A 309 22.41 15.21 1.00
N ASN A 310 21.85 14.33 1.84
CA ASN A 310 20.93 14.66 2.94
C ASN A 310 21.29 13.91 4.23
N GLN A 311 22.59 13.76 4.52
CA GLN A 311 23.08 13.05 5.72
C GLN A 311 22.61 13.70 7.05
N GLN A 312 22.12 14.94 7.02
CA GLN A 312 21.50 15.57 8.18
C GLN A 312 20.20 14.85 8.62
N ILE A 313 19.57 14.08 7.74
CA ILE A 313 18.45 13.18 8.07
C ILE A 313 19.01 11.85 8.57
N SER A 314 19.52 11.85 9.80
CA SER A 314 20.30 10.75 10.36
C SER A 314 19.47 9.52 10.76
N PRO A 315 20.12 8.37 11.02
CA PRO A 315 19.42 7.17 11.49
C PRO A 315 18.61 7.33 12.78
N ARG A 316 18.93 8.30 13.65
CA ARG A 316 18.14 8.56 14.86
C ARG A 316 16.86 9.34 14.55
N ILE A 317 16.94 10.32 13.66
CA ILE A 317 15.77 11.07 13.15
C ILE A 317 14.83 10.13 12.40
N LEU A 318 15.35 9.28 11.52
CA LEU A 318 14.55 8.33 10.74
C LEU A 318 13.81 7.31 11.62
N ARG A 319 14.45 6.85 12.70
CA ARG A 319 13.82 5.94 13.66
C ARG A 319 12.71 6.60 14.46
N GLU A 320 12.92 7.85 14.86
CA GLU A 320 11.92 8.61 15.61
C GLU A 320 10.73 8.99 14.73
N ALA A 321 10.97 9.31 13.46
CA ALA A 321 9.91 9.54 12.48
C ALA A 321 9.08 8.29 12.21
N GLY A 322 9.72 7.13 12.06
CA GLY A 322 9.04 5.94 11.54
C GLY A 322 8.82 5.99 10.02
N ARG A 323 8.51 4.84 9.43
CA ARG A 323 8.36 4.69 7.96
C ARG A 323 7.16 5.47 7.43
N GLU A 324 6.08 5.50 8.19
CA GLU A 324 4.80 6.12 7.87
C GLU A 324 4.89 7.65 7.74
N ASN A 325 5.89 8.27 8.36
CA ASN A 325 6.15 9.71 8.31
C ASN A 325 7.22 10.10 7.27
N LEU A 326 7.73 9.15 6.48
CA LEU A 326 8.61 9.41 5.33
C LEU A 326 7.76 9.63 4.07
N TRP A 327 7.68 10.87 3.62
CA TRP A 327 6.98 11.27 2.40
C TRP A 327 7.96 11.42 1.26
N VAL A 328 7.81 10.58 0.24
CA VAL A 328 8.60 10.66 -0.98
C VAL A 328 7.80 11.40 -2.04
N ILE A 329 8.41 12.41 -2.65
CA ILE A 329 7.83 13.16 -3.77
C ILE A 329 8.74 13.04 -4.99
N ALA A 330 8.18 12.74 -6.16
CA ALA A 330 8.97 12.64 -7.38
C ALA A 330 8.07 12.79 -8.62
N THR A 331 8.61 13.36 -9.69
CA THR A 331 7.92 13.36 -10.99
C THR A 331 7.89 11.94 -11.56
N ARG A 332 6.87 11.63 -12.39
CA ARG A 332 6.79 10.33 -13.08
C ARG A 332 8.05 10.06 -13.90
N ALA A 333 8.53 11.08 -14.61
CA ALA A 333 9.76 10.99 -15.40
C ALA A 333 10.99 10.58 -14.58
N LYS A 334 11.13 11.07 -13.32
CA LYS A 334 12.25 10.67 -12.43
C LYS A 334 12.16 9.20 -12.05
N LEU A 335 10.97 8.69 -11.79
CA LEU A 335 10.75 7.28 -11.42
C LEU A 335 10.90 6.35 -12.63
N GLU A 336 10.37 6.74 -13.79
CA GLU A 336 10.49 5.97 -15.05
C GLU A 336 11.95 5.87 -15.51
N ALA A 337 12.75 6.94 -15.32
CA ALA A 337 14.19 6.94 -15.62
C ALA A 337 15.02 5.98 -14.74
N LEU A 338 14.43 5.39 -13.70
CA LEU A 338 15.09 4.35 -12.92
C LEU A 338 15.01 2.97 -13.61
N GLU A 339 14.17 2.81 -14.64
CA GLU A 339 14.05 1.58 -15.44
C GLU A 339 13.78 0.34 -14.57
N GLY A 340 12.87 0.47 -13.61
CA GLY A 340 12.50 -0.60 -12.68
C GLY A 340 13.44 -0.77 -11.48
N ARG A 341 14.54 0.01 -11.40
CA ARG A 341 15.40 -0.01 -10.21
C ARG A 341 14.69 0.63 -9.02
N PRO A 342 14.83 0.05 -7.81
CA PRO A 342 14.25 0.63 -6.60
C PRO A 342 14.86 1.98 -6.23
N LEU A 343 14.10 2.79 -5.49
CA LEU A 343 14.63 3.93 -4.77
C LEU A 343 15.68 3.45 -3.76
N GLN A 344 16.78 4.16 -3.64
CA GLN A 344 17.95 3.73 -2.89
C GLN A 344 18.00 4.38 -1.50
N LEU A 345 18.46 3.59 -0.54
CA LEU A 345 18.70 3.97 0.84
C LEU A 345 20.19 3.77 1.14
N ASP A 346 20.83 4.79 1.72
CA ASP A 346 22.24 4.75 2.12
C ASP A 346 22.38 5.43 3.50
N THR A 347 21.55 5.04 4.47
CA THR A 347 21.46 5.76 5.77
C THR A 347 22.72 5.61 6.62
N GLY A 348 23.68 4.78 6.20
CA GLY A 348 24.84 4.36 7.00
C GLY A 348 24.50 3.31 8.06
N ASP A 349 23.25 2.83 8.10
CA ASP A 349 22.76 1.83 9.03
C ASP A 349 21.97 0.73 8.31
N ALA A 350 22.64 -0.40 8.05
CA ALA A 350 22.06 -1.49 7.28
C ALA A 350 20.81 -2.11 7.91
N ALA A 351 20.63 -2.04 9.23
CA ALA A 351 19.42 -2.55 9.88
C ALA A 351 18.25 -1.62 9.64
N LEU A 352 18.49 -0.30 9.69
CA LEU A 352 17.50 0.71 9.34
C LEU A 352 17.14 0.65 7.85
N ASP A 353 18.12 0.51 6.95
CA ASP A 353 17.87 0.38 5.51
C ASP A 353 16.96 -0.82 5.21
N ARG A 354 17.18 -1.96 5.87
CA ARG A 354 16.28 -3.13 5.75
C ARG A 354 14.87 -2.84 6.29
N ALA A 355 14.73 -2.13 7.41
CA ALA A 355 13.42 -1.77 7.95
C ALA A 355 12.65 -0.81 7.03
N LEU A 356 13.37 0.11 6.37
CA LEU A 356 12.85 1.07 5.41
C LEU A 356 12.77 0.53 3.96
N SER A 357 13.21 -0.70 3.70
CA SER A 357 13.06 -1.33 2.38
C SER A 357 11.61 -1.78 2.14
N GLY A 358 11.27 -2.26 0.93
CA GLY A 358 9.94 -2.75 0.54
C GLY A 358 9.31 -1.83 -0.52
N TYR A 359 8.07 -1.41 -0.32
CA TYR A 359 7.38 -0.47 -1.22
C TYR A 359 6.86 0.73 -0.46
N ILE A 360 7.02 1.92 -1.05
CA ILE A 360 6.62 3.19 -0.45
C ILE A 360 5.67 3.94 -1.38
N ARG A 361 4.78 4.72 -0.78
CA ARG A 361 3.92 5.64 -1.50
C ARG A 361 4.72 6.87 -1.91
N VAL A 362 4.71 7.18 -3.20
CA VAL A 362 5.35 8.36 -3.79
C VAL A 362 4.27 9.29 -4.32
N VAL A 363 4.32 10.57 -3.97
CA VAL A 363 3.45 11.61 -4.55
C VAL A 363 4.01 11.98 -5.92
N VAL A 364 3.20 11.82 -6.97
CA VAL A 364 3.60 12.04 -8.37
C VAL A 364 2.76 13.10 -9.10
N GLY A 365 1.76 13.65 -8.41
CA GLY A 365 0.84 14.70 -8.87
C GLY A 365 -0.21 15.00 -7.79
N TYR A 366 -1.21 15.81 -8.14
CA TYR A 366 -2.27 16.24 -7.23
C TYR A 366 -3.25 15.07 -6.99
N GLN A 367 -3.33 14.57 -5.75
CA GLN A 367 -4.07 13.34 -5.42
C GLN A 367 -3.65 12.13 -6.26
N GLU A 368 -2.43 12.14 -6.81
CA GLU A 368 -1.87 11.06 -7.61
C GLU A 368 -0.67 10.44 -6.89
N TYR A 369 -0.78 9.15 -6.60
CA TYR A 369 0.24 8.41 -5.85
C TYR A 369 0.67 7.16 -6.58
N TRP A 370 1.95 6.84 -6.52
CA TRP A 370 2.48 5.55 -6.96
C TRP A 370 2.95 4.72 -5.77
N LEU A 371 2.74 3.41 -5.83
CA LEU A 371 3.45 2.44 -5.01
C LEU A 371 4.73 2.05 -5.76
N TYR A 372 5.89 2.29 -5.14
CA TYR A 372 7.19 2.14 -5.80
C TYR A 372 8.20 1.41 -4.89
N PRO A 373 9.06 0.52 -5.43
CA PRO A 373 10.01 -0.22 -4.61
C PRO A 373 11.13 0.67 -4.05
N VAL A 374 11.57 0.36 -2.83
CA VAL A 374 12.66 1.03 -2.11
C VAL A 374 13.56 -0.02 -1.45
N GLY A 375 14.87 0.15 -1.55
CA GLY A 375 15.88 -0.76 -1.02
C GLY A 375 17.01 -1.06 -2.02
N GLU A 376 17.87 -2.02 -1.68
CA GLU A 376 18.96 -2.45 -2.56
C GLU A 376 18.43 -3.15 -3.83
N PRO A 377 18.98 -2.86 -5.02
CA PRO A 377 18.51 -3.45 -6.26
C PRO A 377 18.65 -4.97 -6.26
N ASN A 378 17.71 -5.62 -6.94
CA ASN A 378 17.76 -7.05 -7.20
C ASN A 378 18.90 -7.31 -8.21
N VAL A 379 20.01 -7.90 -7.76
CA VAL A 379 21.15 -8.29 -8.62
C VAL A 379 20.97 -9.70 -9.15
#